data_AF-I1L017-F1
#
_entry.id   AF-I1L017-F1
#
_cell.length_a   1.000
_cell.length_b   1.000
_cell.length_c   1.000
_cell.angle_alpha   90.00
_cell.angle_beta   90.00
_cell.angle_gamma   90.00
#
_symmetry.space_group_name_H-M   'P 1'
#
loop_
_entity.id
_entity.type
_entity.pdbx_description
1 polymer ?
#
loop_
_entity_poly.entity_id
_entity_poly.type
_entity_poly.pdbx_seq_one_letter_code
_entity_poly.pdbx_strand_id
1 'polypeptide(L)' 'MTTSKRLADRKIARFERNISKKGSESSKKGYAYPVGPIVLGFFVFVVVGSSLFQIIRTATSRGMA' A
#
# COMPACT_ATOMS: atom_id res chain seq x y z
N MET A 1 36.35 -22.89 -16.01
CA MET A 1 35.17 -22.83 -15.12
C MET A 1 33.95 -23.33 -15.91
N THR A 2 33.60 -24.62 -15.80
CA THR A 2 32.42 -25.19 -16.48
C THR A 2 31.20 -25.04 -15.57
N THR A 3 30.65 -23.83 -15.49
CA THR A 3 29.40 -23.67 -14.73
C THR A 3 28.32 -24.49 -15.42
N SER A 4 27.58 -25.30 -14.66
CA SER A 4 26.49 -26.09 -15.23
C SER A 4 25.41 -25.18 -15.85
N LYS A 5 24.88 -25.56 -17.02
CA LYS A 5 23.87 -24.76 -17.76
C LYS A 5 22.69 -24.33 -16.86
N ARG A 6 22.16 -25.26 -16.04
CA ARG A 6 21.10 -24.99 -15.05
C ARG A 6 21.40 -23.87 -14.05
N LEU A 7 22.66 -23.68 -13.66
CA LEU A 7 23.03 -22.60 -12.74
C LEU A 7 23.16 -21.27 -13.47
N ALA A 8 23.68 -21.29 -14.71
CA ALA A 8 23.72 -20.12 -15.57
C ALA A 8 22.30 -19.63 -15.91
N ASP A 9 21.40 -20.53 -16.30
CA ASP A 9 19.99 -20.21 -16.61
C ASP A 9 19.28 -19.61 -15.39
N ARG A 10 19.49 -20.19 -14.19
CA ARG A 10 18.95 -19.62 -12.95
C ARG A 10 19.53 -18.25 -12.63
N LYS A 11 20.81 -17.99 -12.90
CA LYS A 11 21.40 -16.65 -12.71
C LYS A 11 20.76 -15.65 -13.68
N ILE A 12 20.64 -16.00 -14.96
CA ILE A 12 20.04 -15.14 -15.99
C ILE A 12 18.61 -14.78 -15.60
N ALA A 13 17.77 -15.76 -15.24
CA ALA A 13 16.40 -15.52 -14.79
C ALA A 13 16.31 -14.61 -13.54
N ARG A 14 17.30 -14.73 -12.63
CA ARG A 14 17.38 -13.89 -11.42
C ARG A 14 17.84 -12.47 -11.72
N PHE A 15 18.67 -12.26 -12.74
CA PHE A 15 19.05 -10.94 -13.22
C PHE A 15 17.91 -10.29 -13.99
N GLU A 16 17.32 -11.00 -14.94
CA GLU A 16 16.22 -10.51 -15.77
C GLU A 16 15.03 -10.05 -14.92
N ARG A 17 14.62 -10.83 -13.90
CA ARG A 17 13.56 -10.39 -12.98
C ARG A 17 13.91 -9.14 -12.17
N ASN A 18 15.19 -8.94 -11.82
CA ASN A 18 15.62 -7.80 -11.02
C ASN A 18 15.74 -6.54 -11.89
N ILE A 19 16.23 -6.68 -13.12
CA ILE A 19 16.30 -5.60 -14.12
C ILE A 19 14.89 -5.24 -14.60
N SER A 20 14.03 -6.22 -14.88
CA SER A 20 12.63 -5.99 -15.26
C SER A 20 11.84 -5.33 -14.13
N LYS A 21 12.04 -5.75 -12.87
CA LYS A 21 11.46 -5.05 -11.70
C LYS A 21 11.95 -3.61 -11.63
N LYS A 22 13.24 -3.34 -11.76
CA LYS A 22 13.81 -1.98 -11.65
C LYS A 22 13.46 -1.07 -12.83
N GLY A 23 13.25 -1.63 -14.02
CA GLY A 23 12.90 -0.90 -15.24
C GLY A 23 11.40 -0.66 -15.44
N SER A 24 10.53 -1.42 -14.77
CA SER A 24 9.06 -1.25 -14.86
C SER A 24 8.47 -0.30 -13.82
N GLU A 25 9.27 0.20 -12.88
CA GLU A 25 8.80 1.17 -11.86
C GLU A 25 8.53 2.56 -12.45
N SER A 26 9.01 2.87 -13.65
CA SER A 26 8.85 4.21 -14.24
C SER A 26 7.49 4.49 -14.87
N SER A 27 6.58 3.51 -15.02
CA SER A 27 5.38 3.75 -15.86
C SER A 27 4.06 3.16 -15.37
N LYS A 28 4.01 2.35 -14.31
CA LYS A 28 2.74 1.69 -13.92
C LYS A 28 2.45 1.67 -12.42
N LYS A 29 2.50 2.81 -11.75
CA LYS A 29 1.60 3.11 -10.62
C LYS A 29 1.62 4.60 -10.26
N GLY A 30 1.10 5.44 -11.15
CA GLY A 30 1.06 6.91 -11.03
C GLY A 30 0.21 7.47 -9.89
N TYR A 31 -0.02 6.72 -8.82
CA TYR A 31 -0.66 7.18 -7.60
C TYR A 31 0.09 6.61 -6.41
N ALA A 32 1.41 6.87 -6.35
CA ALA A 32 2.13 6.87 -5.09
C ALA A 32 1.64 8.08 -4.29
N TYR A 33 0.38 8.06 -3.84
CA TYR A 33 0.00 8.90 -2.74
C TYR A 33 1.04 8.61 -1.65
N PRO A 34 1.78 9.63 -1.15
CA PRO A 34 2.82 9.41 -0.15
C PRO A 34 2.24 8.78 1.12
N VAL A 35 0.91 8.85 1.26
CA VAL A 35 0.11 8.12 2.21
C VAL A 35 -0.21 6.73 1.66
N GLY A 36 0.46 5.71 2.21
CA GLY A 36 0.18 4.31 1.87
C GLY A 36 -1.28 3.92 2.17
N PRO A 37 -1.76 2.76 1.67
CA PRO A 37 -3.14 2.29 1.88
C PRO A 37 -3.57 2.30 3.35
N ILE A 38 -2.64 2.04 4.27
CA ILE A 38 -2.87 2.08 5.73
C ILE A 38 -3.23 3.48 6.20
N VAL A 39 -2.47 4.49 5.78
CA VAL A 39 -2.69 5.90 6.16
C VAL A 39 -3.99 6.40 5.53
N LEU A 40 -4.29 6.00 4.29
CA LEU A 40 -5.55 6.36 3.64
C LEU A 40 -6.76 5.72 4.36
N GLY A 41 -6.66 4.45 4.75
CA GLY A 41 -7.70 3.78 5.55
C GLY A 41 -7.88 4.44 6.92
N PHE A 42 -6.78 4.78 7.60
CA PHE A 42 -6.82 5.51 8.87
C PHE A 42 -7.46 6.90 8.70
N PHE A 43 -7.13 7.62 7.63
CA PHE A 43 -7.71 8.92 7.32
C PHE A 43 -9.23 8.83 7.17
N VAL A 44 -9.73 7.88 6.38
CA VAL A 44 -11.18 7.66 6.22
C VAL A 44 -11.82 7.26 7.54
N PHE A 45 -11.19 6.36 8.31
CA PHE A 45 -11.68 5.95 9.62
C PHE A 45 -11.80 7.12 10.59
N VAL A 46 -10.79 7.99 10.65
CA VAL A 46 -10.84 9.18 11.52
C VAL A 46 -11.95 10.13 11.09
N VAL A 47 -12.10 10.39 9.79
CA VAL A 47 -13.14 11.30 9.28
C VAL A 47 -14.55 10.76 9.55
N VAL A 48 -14.81 9.50 9.17
CA VAL A 48 -16.12 8.86 9.31
C VAL A 48 -16.42 8.59 10.78
N GLY A 49 -15.46 8.02 11.52
CA GLY A 49 -15.57 7.72 12.94
C GLY A 49 -15.82 8.96 13.79
N SER A 50 -15.15 10.08 13.50
CA SER A 50 -15.38 11.34 14.22
C SER A 50 -16.78 11.90 13.97
N SER A 51 -17.29 11.75 12.75
CA SER A 51 -18.63 12.24 12.37
C SER A 51 -19.72 11.42 13.06
N LEU A 52 -19.61 10.09 13.01
CA LEU A 52 -20.51 9.17 13.70
C LEU A 52 -20.48 9.37 15.23
N PHE A 53 -19.28 9.52 15.81
CA PHE A 53 -19.12 9.70 17.25
C PHE A 53 -19.74 11.03 17.73
N GLN A 54 -19.62 12.10 16.95
CA GLN A 54 -20.30 13.37 17.25
C GLN A 54 -21.82 13.23 17.25
N ILE A 55 -22.41 12.49 16.30
CA ILE A 55 -23.85 12.25 16.25
C ILE A 55 -24.30 11.43 17.47
N ILE A 56 -23.62 10.32 17.78
CA ILE A 56 -23.96 9.48 18.93
C ILE A 56 -23.83 10.26 20.23
N ARG A 57 -22.77 11.06 20.40
CA ARG A 57 -22.60 11.94 21.56
C ARG A 57 -23.70 12.99 21.66
N THR A 58 -24.10 13.59 20.55
CA THR A 58 -25.17 14.60 20.53
C THR A 58 -26.52 13.97 20.87
N ALA A 59 -26.81 12.78 20.33
CA ALA A 59 -28.03 12.04 20.63
C ALA A 59 -28.08 11.55 22.08
N THR A 60 -26.97 11.02 22.61
CA THR A 60 -26.83 10.63 24.03
C THR A 60 -26.90 11.84 24.95
N SER A 61 -26.22 12.94 24.61
CA SER A 61 -26.18 14.13 25.47
C SER A 61 -27.50 14.89 25.50
N ARG A 62 -28.34 14.80 24.46
CA ARG A 62 -29.71 15.32 24.55
C ARG A 62 -30.55 14.58 25.60
N GLY A 63 -30.13 13.40 26.05
CA GLY A 63 -30.70 12.70 27.20
C GLY A 63 -29.96 12.93 28.53
N MET A 64 -28.84 13.68 28.55
CA MET A 64 -28.05 13.98 29.75
C MET A 64 -27.81 15.49 29.91
N ALA A 65 -28.86 16.29 29.75
CA ALA A 65 -28.95 17.66 30.26
C ALA A 65 -30.36 17.83 30.83
#